data_AF-A0A7D5BBR1-F1
#
_entry.id   AF-A0A7D5BBR1-F1
#
_cell.length_a   1.000
_cell.length_b   1.000
_cell.length_c   1.000
_cell.angle_alpha   90.00
_cell.angle_beta   90.00
_cell.angle_gamma   90.00
#
_symmetry.space_group_name_H-M   'P 1'
#
loop_
_entity.id
_entity.type
_entity.pdbx_description
1 polymer ?
#
loop_
_entity_poly.entity_id
_entity_poly.type
_entity_poly.pdbx_seq_one_letter_code
_entity_poly.pdbx_strand_id
1 'polypeptide(L)'
;WNLLQSGKDTTTDVPKDRWDAGKLYHPDPSVDGKSYCSRGSFLDSIHSYDASFFGISPREAQAMDPAQHLMLELVWEGFERAGYTKDKLSGSTTGVFVGVSNNGASTAVPPDLKGHSITGSASATISGRLSYTFNLQGPSMTIDTACSSSLVATHLACNALRQGECNMALAGGISLLLTPGIHI
;
A
#
# COMPACT_ATOMS: atom_id res chain seq x y z
N TRP A 1 11.07 1.16 -16.37
CA TRP A 1 12.38 1.28 -17.06
C TRP A 1 12.44 2.50 -17.97
N ASN A 2 11.58 2.61 -18.99
CA ASN A 2 11.58 3.73 -19.94
C ASN A 2 11.57 5.12 -19.28
N LEU A 3 10.81 5.31 -18.19
CA LEU A 3 10.81 6.55 -17.43
C LEU A 3 12.21 6.95 -16.96
N LEU A 4 12.91 6.04 -16.27
CA LEU A 4 14.28 6.24 -15.78
C LEU A 4 15.25 6.52 -16.92
N GLN A 5 15.13 5.76 -18.02
CA GLN A 5 15.96 5.96 -19.21
C GLN A 5 15.75 7.33 -19.85
N SER A 6 14.50 7.84 -19.83
CA SER A 6 14.15 9.14 -20.41
C SER A 6 14.45 10.33 -19.49
N GLY A 7 14.66 10.12 -18.19
CA GLY A 7 14.85 11.18 -17.21
C GLY A 7 13.63 12.11 -17.04
N LYS A 8 12.43 11.66 -17.41
CA LYS A 8 11.20 12.48 -17.37
C LYS A 8 10.76 12.72 -15.92
N ASP A 9 10.42 13.97 -15.61
CA ASP A 9 9.73 14.36 -14.36
C ASP A 9 8.26 13.95 -14.41
N THR A 10 7.80 13.25 -13.37
CA THR A 10 6.41 12.79 -13.20
C THR A 10 5.56 13.71 -12.31
N THR A 11 6.13 14.81 -11.84
CA THR A 11 5.45 15.73 -10.92
C THR A 11 4.34 16.50 -11.63
N THR A 12 3.12 16.37 -11.14
CA THR A 12 1.93 17.09 -11.62
C THR A 12 1.39 18.01 -10.53
N ASP A 13 0.40 18.83 -10.87
CA ASP A 13 -0.50 19.40 -9.86
C ASP A 13 -1.31 18.27 -9.20
N VAL A 14 -1.79 18.51 -7.98
CA VAL A 14 -2.69 17.58 -7.28
C VAL A 14 -3.92 17.29 -8.19
N PRO A 15 -4.20 16.01 -8.50
CA PRO A 15 -5.37 15.64 -9.27
C PRO A 15 -6.68 16.08 -8.61
N LYS A 16 -7.65 16.51 -9.42
CA LYS A 16 -8.94 17.05 -8.95
C LYS A 16 -9.79 16.04 -8.18
N ASP A 17 -9.54 14.75 -8.39
CA ASP A 17 -10.21 13.63 -7.72
C ASP A 17 -9.52 13.23 -6.40
N ARG A 18 -8.47 13.94 -5.95
CA ARG A 18 -7.81 13.72 -4.66
C ARG A 18 -8.30 14.71 -3.60
N TRP A 19 -7.92 15.98 -3.73
CA TRP A 19 -8.40 17.07 -2.89
C TRP A 19 -8.23 18.42 -3.59
N ASP A 20 -8.92 19.45 -3.08
CA ASP A 20 -8.84 20.80 -3.60
C ASP A 20 -7.57 21.52 -3.12
N ALA A 21 -6.46 21.32 -3.83
CA ALA A 21 -5.18 21.94 -3.51
C ALA A 21 -5.22 23.47 -3.62
N GLY A 22 -6.08 24.05 -4.46
CA GLY A 22 -6.23 25.49 -4.59
C GLY A 22 -6.73 26.14 -3.30
N LYS A 23 -7.64 25.48 -2.57
CA LYS A 23 -8.09 25.94 -1.24
C LYS A 23 -7.03 25.84 -0.16
N LEU A 24 -6.05 24.96 -0.33
CA LEU A 24 -5.00 24.69 0.65
C LEU A 24 -3.71 25.46 0.36
N TYR A 25 -3.54 26.01 -0.85
CA TYR A 25 -2.33 26.71 -1.22
C TYR A 25 -2.20 28.06 -0.49
N HIS A 26 -1.01 28.32 0.07
CA HIS A 26 -0.58 29.64 0.52
C HIS A 26 0.94 29.77 0.37
N PRO A 27 1.46 30.87 -0.22
CA PRO A 27 2.90 31.00 -0.49
C PRO A 27 3.75 31.18 0.78
N ASP A 28 3.16 31.67 1.88
CA ASP A 28 3.82 31.76 3.18
C ASP A 28 3.70 30.41 3.93
N PRO A 29 4.83 29.72 4.22
CA PRO A 29 4.84 28.44 4.91
C PRO A 29 4.49 28.52 6.40
N SER A 30 4.37 29.73 6.97
CA SER A 30 3.99 29.92 8.39
C SER A 30 2.48 29.94 8.63
N VAL A 31 1.67 29.90 7.57
CA VAL A 31 0.21 29.90 7.70
C VAL A 31 -0.30 28.49 7.99
N ASP A 32 -0.83 28.31 9.21
CA ASP A 32 -1.39 27.03 9.67
C ASP A 32 -2.49 26.49 8.75
N GLY A 33 -2.46 25.17 8.49
CA GLY A 33 -3.47 24.49 7.67
C GLY A 33 -3.37 24.80 6.17
N LYS A 34 -2.24 25.36 5.72
CA LYS A 34 -1.94 25.65 4.32
C LYS A 34 -0.64 25.01 3.89
N SER A 35 -0.54 24.77 2.58
CA SER A 35 0.68 24.29 1.94
C SER A 35 1.24 25.30 0.97
N TYR A 36 2.55 25.49 0.99
CA TYR A 36 3.26 26.25 -0.04
C TYR A 36 3.53 25.43 -1.32
N CYS A 37 3.18 24.14 -1.32
CA CYS A 37 3.36 23.24 -2.45
C CYS A 37 2.01 22.63 -2.88
N SER A 38 1.68 22.74 -4.16
CA SER A 38 0.48 22.14 -4.77
C SER A 38 0.80 21.03 -5.76
N ARG A 39 2.03 20.50 -5.72
CA ARG A 39 2.56 19.57 -6.71
C ARG A 39 3.11 18.30 -6.06
N GLY A 40 2.99 17.19 -6.78
CA GLY A 40 3.45 15.87 -6.34
C GLY A 40 3.38 14.85 -7.47
N SER A 41 3.80 13.61 -7.20
CA SER A 41 3.60 12.48 -8.12
C SER A 41 2.47 11.61 -7.60
N PHE A 42 1.50 11.32 -8.45
CA PHE A 42 0.29 10.59 -8.10
C PHE A 42 0.11 9.38 -9.01
N LEU A 43 -0.34 8.27 -8.43
CA LEU A 43 -0.80 7.14 -9.21
C LEU A 43 -2.18 7.44 -9.78
N ASP A 44 -2.40 7.00 -11.01
CA ASP A 44 -3.73 6.99 -11.63
C ASP A 44 -4.59 5.88 -11.01
N SER A 45 -5.92 6.07 -11.04
CA SER A 45 -6.90 5.01 -10.78
C SER A 45 -6.72 4.19 -9.49
N ILE A 46 -6.28 4.82 -8.38
CA ILE A 46 -6.06 4.13 -7.08
C ILE A 46 -7.33 3.50 -6.47
N HIS A 47 -8.52 3.78 -7.03
CA HIS A 47 -9.79 3.22 -6.61
C HIS A 47 -10.33 2.14 -7.57
N SER A 48 -9.59 1.79 -8.62
CA SER A 48 -9.95 0.75 -9.58
C SER A 48 -9.20 -0.54 -9.25
N TYR A 49 -9.90 -1.56 -8.77
CA TYR A 49 -9.31 -2.85 -8.40
C TYR A 49 -10.31 -4.00 -8.58
N ASP A 50 -9.81 -5.20 -8.87
CA ASP A 50 -10.65 -6.40 -9.02
C ASP A 50 -10.82 -7.13 -7.68
N ALA A 51 -11.78 -6.66 -6.87
CA ALA A 51 -12.11 -7.26 -5.57
C ALA A 51 -12.48 -8.76 -5.70
N SER A 52 -13.18 -9.11 -6.78
CA SER A 52 -13.77 -10.44 -6.96
C SER A 52 -12.69 -11.49 -7.22
N PHE A 53 -11.62 -11.13 -7.92
CA PHE A 53 -10.46 -11.99 -8.14
C PHE A 53 -9.78 -12.43 -6.83
N PHE A 54 -9.81 -11.58 -5.81
CA PHE A 54 -9.25 -11.86 -4.48
C PHE A 54 -10.28 -12.41 -3.49
N GLY A 55 -11.51 -12.69 -3.92
CA GLY A 55 -12.58 -13.19 -3.06
C GLY A 55 -13.11 -12.15 -2.08
N ILE A 56 -12.88 -10.86 -2.34
CA ILE A 56 -13.30 -9.76 -1.48
C ILE A 56 -14.68 -9.30 -1.90
N SER A 57 -15.62 -9.25 -0.94
CA SER A 57 -16.99 -8.80 -1.22
C SER A 57 -17.03 -7.32 -1.58
N PRO A 58 -17.95 -6.84 -2.45
CA PRO A 58 -18.06 -5.42 -2.79
C PRO A 58 -18.21 -4.49 -1.56
N ARG A 59 -18.85 -4.99 -0.50
CA ARG A 59 -19.03 -4.24 0.75
C ARG A 59 -17.73 -4.08 1.53
N GLU A 60 -16.95 -5.14 1.65
CA GLU A 60 -15.62 -5.08 2.27
C GLU A 60 -14.68 -4.21 1.45
N ALA A 61 -14.71 -4.40 0.13
CA ALA A 61 -13.91 -3.69 -0.85
C ALA A 61 -14.00 -2.17 -0.67
N GLN A 62 -15.21 -1.63 -0.50
CA GLN A 62 -15.46 -0.19 -0.27
C GLN A 62 -14.89 0.34 1.05
N ALA A 63 -14.70 -0.52 2.05
CA ALA A 63 -14.18 -0.13 3.36
C ALA A 63 -12.64 -0.26 3.44
N MET A 64 -12.01 -0.87 2.44
CA MET A 64 -10.58 -1.12 2.42
C MET A 64 -9.79 0.09 1.93
N ASP A 65 -8.65 0.31 2.57
CA ASP A 65 -7.64 1.25 2.12
C ASP A 65 -7.17 0.89 0.69
N PRO A 66 -7.15 1.84 -0.26
CA PRO A 66 -6.56 1.66 -1.58
C PRO A 66 -5.18 1.00 -1.59
N ALA A 67 -4.35 1.24 -0.56
CA ALA A 67 -3.05 0.59 -0.41
C ALA A 67 -3.17 -0.93 -0.23
N GLN A 68 -4.21 -1.42 0.45
CA GLN A 68 -4.42 -2.87 0.57
C GLN A 68 -4.76 -3.51 -0.77
N HIS A 69 -5.59 -2.84 -1.58
CA HIS A 69 -5.96 -3.33 -2.91
C HIS A 69 -4.77 -3.34 -3.87
N LEU A 70 -4.06 -2.22 -3.97
CA LEU A 70 -2.87 -2.13 -4.83
C LEU A 70 -1.81 -3.15 -4.41
N MET A 71 -1.63 -3.35 -3.10
CA MET A 71 -0.66 -4.34 -2.64
C MET A 71 -1.05 -5.76 -3.06
N LEU A 72 -2.33 -6.15 -2.98
CA LEU A 72 -2.78 -7.46 -3.45
C LEU A 72 -2.48 -7.69 -4.94
N GLU A 73 -2.75 -6.70 -5.77
CA GLU A 73 -2.48 -6.75 -7.22
C GLU A 73 -0.97 -6.83 -7.50
N LEU A 74 -0.17 -5.95 -6.89
CA LEU A 74 1.29 -5.94 -7.08
C LEU A 74 1.95 -7.24 -6.63
N VAL A 75 1.49 -7.81 -5.51
CA VAL A 75 1.97 -9.10 -5.03
C VAL A 75 1.60 -10.22 -6.01
N TRP A 76 0.36 -10.24 -6.49
CA TRP A 76 -0.08 -11.24 -7.45
C TRP A 76 0.72 -11.14 -8.76
N GLU A 77 0.88 -9.94 -9.32
CA GLU A 77 1.72 -9.72 -10.50
C GLU A 77 3.17 -10.17 -10.27
N GLY A 78 3.70 -9.91 -9.08
CA GLY A 78 5.04 -10.36 -8.68
C GLY A 78 5.17 -11.87 -8.71
N PHE A 79 4.19 -12.59 -8.16
CA PHE A 79 4.13 -14.05 -8.20
C PHE A 79 3.97 -14.59 -9.62
N GLU A 80 3.08 -14.01 -10.44
CA GLU A 80 2.88 -14.41 -11.83
C GLU A 80 4.15 -14.21 -12.65
N ARG A 81 4.83 -13.06 -12.52
CA ARG A 81 6.11 -12.80 -13.19
C ARG A 81 7.21 -13.78 -12.76
N ALA A 82 7.15 -14.26 -11.53
CA ALA A 82 8.05 -15.29 -11.01
C ALA A 82 7.63 -16.73 -11.39
N GLY A 83 6.51 -16.92 -12.10
CA GLY A 83 6.03 -18.23 -12.57
C GLY A 83 5.29 -19.06 -11.51
N TYR A 84 4.79 -18.42 -10.45
CA TYR A 84 3.99 -19.07 -9.41
C TYR A 84 2.49 -18.99 -9.71
N THR A 85 1.77 -20.06 -9.39
CA THR A 85 0.31 -20.11 -9.40
C THR A 85 -0.21 -20.01 -7.96
N LYS A 86 -1.48 -19.63 -7.77
CA LYS A 86 -2.12 -19.60 -6.44
C LYS A 86 -1.98 -20.96 -5.73
N ASP A 87 -2.15 -22.07 -6.46
CA ASP A 87 -2.04 -23.42 -5.91
C ASP A 87 -0.63 -23.76 -5.41
N LYS A 88 0.42 -23.25 -6.06
CA LYS A 88 1.81 -23.46 -5.62
C LYS A 88 2.18 -22.65 -4.38
N LEU A 89 1.50 -21.52 -4.17
CA LEU A 89 1.73 -20.63 -3.03
C LEU A 89 0.92 -21.06 -1.79
N SER A 90 -0.27 -21.59 -2.02
CA SER A 90 -1.20 -21.97 -0.95
C SER A 90 -0.59 -23.01 -0.02
N GLY A 91 -0.55 -22.71 1.27
CA GLY A 91 0.03 -23.57 2.31
C GLY A 91 1.56 -23.53 2.39
N SER A 92 2.23 -22.75 1.53
CA SER A 92 3.70 -22.61 1.57
C SER A 92 4.15 -21.83 2.81
N THR A 93 5.38 -22.05 3.26
CA THR A 93 6.02 -21.27 4.33
C THR A 93 6.56 -19.93 3.81
N THR A 94 5.92 -19.32 2.81
CA THR A 94 6.31 -18.01 2.27
C THR A 94 6.09 -16.93 3.32
N GLY A 95 7.14 -16.16 3.65
CA GLY A 95 7.06 -15.00 4.53
C GLY A 95 6.58 -13.74 3.80
N VAL A 96 6.00 -12.80 4.53
CA VAL A 96 5.44 -11.54 4.04
C VAL A 96 5.99 -10.38 4.88
N PHE A 97 6.76 -9.51 4.25
CA PHE A 97 7.41 -8.37 4.90
C PHE A 97 7.07 -7.10 4.11
N VAL A 98 6.21 -6.25 4.67
CA VAL A 98 5.72 -5.06 3.95
C VAL A 98 6.02 -3.79 4.73
N GLY A 99 6.78 -2.90 4.12
CA GLY A 99 6.98 -1.55 4.60
C GLY A 99 5.76 -0.68 4.27
N VAL A 100 5.16 -0.05 5.27
CA VAL A 100 4.02 0.85 5.07
C VAL A 100 4.28 2.13 5.84
N SER A 101 4.14 3.28 5.16
CA SER A 101 4.04 4.56 5.86
C SER A 101 2.58 5.00 5.80
N ASN A 102 1.93 5.11 6.96
CA ASN A 102 0.53 5.51 7.02
C ASN A 102 0.41 7.02 6.80
N ASN A 103 0.25 7.41 5.54
CA ASN A 103 0.23 8.80 5.11
C ASN A 103 -1.17 9.43 5.11
N GLY A 104 -2.06 8.90 5.95
CA GLY A 104 -3.44 9.35 6.11
C GLY A 104 -4.42 8.24 5.79
N ALA A 105 -4.69 7.38 6.77
CA ALA A 105 -5.82 6.47 6.71
C ALA A 105 -7.09 7.28 6.40
N SER A 106 -7.87 6.83 5.42
CA SER A 106 -9.21 7.39 5.18
C SER A 106 -10.03 7.22 6.46
N THR A 107 -10.22 8.32 7.21
CA THR A 107 -11.07 8.34 8.41
C THR A 107 -12.56 8.31 8.06
N ALA A 108 -12.89 8.40 6.76
CA ALA A 108 -14.24 8.36 6.25
C ALA A 108 -14.68 6.92 5.95
N VAL A 109 -14.81 6.08 6.99
CA VAL A 109 -15.56 4.83 6.83
C VAL A 109 -17.03 5.09 7.18
N PRO A 110 -17.99 4.85 6.26
CA PRO A 110 -19.41 5.00 6.54
C PRO A 110 -19.84 4.26 7.82
N PRO A 111 -20.78 4.82 8.62
CA PRO A 111 -21.23 4.22 9.89
C PRO A 111 -21.71 2.77 9.77
N ASP A 112 -22.18 2.37 8.59
CA ASP A 112 -22.73 1.05 8.28
C ASP A 112 -21.66 -0.01 7.96
N LEU A 113 -20.38 0.39 7.91
CA LEU A 113 -19.24 -0.46 7.57
C LEU A 113 -18.31 -0.77 8.76
N LYS A 114 -18.71 -0.42 9.99
CA LYS A 114 -17.92 -0.54 11.24
C LYS A 114 -17.18 -1.88 11.44
N GLY A 115 -17.79 -3.01 11.04
CA GLY A 115 -17.17 -4.33 11.16
C GLY A 115 -15.96 -4.55 10.24
N HIS A 116 -15.92 -3.87 9.08
CA HIS A 116 -14.81 -3.94 8.12
C HIS A 116 -13.87 -2.72 8.24
N SER A 117 -14.26 -1.66 8.97
CA SER A 117 -13.44 -0.46 9.16
C SER A 117 -12.10 -0.76 9.84
N ILE A 118 -12.09 -1.67 10.82
CA ILE A 118 -10.89 -1.96 11.60
C ILE A 118 -9.86 -2.70 10.73
N THR A 119 -10.29 -3.72 9.98
CA THR A 119 -9.40 -4.48 9.08
C THR A 119 -9.10 -3.74 7.78
N GLY A 120 -10.02 -2.87 7.34
CA GLY A 120 -9.87 -2.06 6.13
C GLY A 120 -8.92 -0.89 6.27
N SER A 121 -8.68 -0.36 7.47
CA SER A 121 -7.85 0.84 7.67
C SER A 121 -6.59 0.62 8.52
N ALA A 122 -6.46 -0.50 9.24
CA ALA A 122 -5.26 -0.75 10.05
C ALA A 122 -4.09 -1.16 9.15
N SER A 123 -2.98 -0.41 9.16
CA SER A 123 -1.78 -0.73 8.38
C SER A 123 -1.28 -2.16 8.62
N ALA A 124 -1.41 -2.67 9.84
CA ALA A 124 -1.05 -4.03 10.24
C ALA A 124 -1.81 -5.14 9.48
N THR A 125 -2.94 -4.83 8.84
CA THR A 125 -3.70 -5.84 8.07
C THR A 125 -3.16 -6.03 6.66
N ILE A 126 -2.28 -5.17 6.12
CA ILE A 126 -1.74 -5.37 4.76
C ILE A 126 -0.99 -6.70 4.68
N SER A 127 -0.01 -6.94 5.56
CA SER A 127 0.75 -8.20 5.55
C SER A 127 -0.14 -9.40 5.88
N GLY A 128 -1.05 -9.26 6.86
CA GLY A 128 -1.98 -10.33 7.24
C GLY A 128 -2.97 -10.70 6.13
N ARG A 129 -3.47 -9.71 5.38
CA ARG A 129 -4.38 -9.92 4.24
C ARG A 129 -3.66 -10.61 3.10
N LEU A 130 -2.42 -10.24 2.78
CA LEU A 130 -1.61 -10.96 1.79
C LEU A 130 -1.42 -12.42 2.20
N SER A 131 -1.03 -12.68 3.46
CA SER A 131 -0.91 -14.04 4.00
C SER A 131 -2.23 -14.80 3.91
N TYR A 132 -3.36 -14.17 4.26
CA TYR A 132 -4.68 -14.79 4.20
C TYR A 132 -5.12 -15.11 2.76
N THR A 133 -5.07 -14.13 1.86
CA THR A 133 -5.55 -14.24 0.48
C THR A 133 -4.78 -15.28 -0.33
N PHE A 134 -3.47 -15.40 -0.11
CA PHE A 134 -2.63 -16.39 -0.80
C PHE A 134 -2.34 -17.64 0.04
N ASN A 135 -2.94 -17.75 1.24
CA ASN A 135 -2.74 -18.83 2.20
C ASN A 135 -1.25 -19.10 2.52
N LEU A 136 -0.48 -18.04 2.77
CA LEU A 136 0.95 -18.09 3.10
C LEU A 136 1.14 -18.29 4.61
N GLN A 137 2.00 -19.23 4.99
CA GLN A 137 2.15 -19.71 6.36
C GLN A 137 3.50 -19.33 7.00
N GLY A 138 4.31 -18.51 6.32
CA GLY A 138 5.54 -17.96 6.88
C GLY A 138 5.31 -16.73 7.78
N PRO A 139 6.40 -16.10 8.28
CA PRO A 139 6.29 -14.88 9.08
C PRO A 139 5.55 -13.77 8.32
N SER A 140 4.67 -13.02 8.98
CA SER A 140 3.89 -11.94 8.35
C SER A 140 4.02 -10.65 9.16
N MET A 141 4.65 -9.63 8.58
CA MET A 141 5.00 -8.40 9.27
C MET A 141 4.71 -7.17 8.42
N THR A 142 4.04 -6.20 9.04
CA THR A 142 3.98 -4.82 8.55
C THR A 142 4.98 -3.98 9.35
N ILE A 143 5.79 -3.20 8.64
CA ILE A 143 6.95 -2.49 9.20
C ILE A 143 6.80 -1.00 8.91
N ASP A 144 6.98 -0.18 9.94
CA ASP A 144 7.08 1.27 9.79
C ASP A 144 8.38 1.77 10.44
N THR A 145 9.34 2.11 9.59
CA THR A 145 10.56 2.83 9.92
C THR A 145 10.67 4.09 9.05
N ALA A 146 9.53 4.73 8.77
CA ALA A 146 9.36 5.88 7.90
C ALA A 146 9.94 5.64 6.48
N CYS A 147 10.79 6.54 5.98
CA CYS A 147 11.34 6.46 4.63
C CYS A 147 12.17 5.20 4.36
N SER A 148 12.56 4.46 5.41
CA SER A 148 13.38 3.25 5.31
C SER A 148 12.57 1.95 5.33
N SER A 149 11.24 2.00 5.51
CA SER A 149 10.40 0.83 5.76
C SER A 149 10.57 -0.31 4.75
N SER A 150 10.64 0.00 3.46
CA SER A 150 10.79 -1.03 2.41
C SER A 150 12.16 -1.71 2.41
N LEU A 151 13.23 -0.98 2.76
CA LEU A 151 14.57 -1.54 2.90
C LEU A 151 14.68 -2.38 4.18
N VAL A 152 14.05 -1.95 5.27
CA VAL A 152 13.97 -2.75 6.51
C VAL A 152 13.16 -4.01 6.28
N ALA A 153 12.05 -3.95 5.54
CA ALA A 153 11.28 -5.13 5.13
C ALA A 153 12.14 -6.12 4.32
N THR A 154 12.93 -5.60 3.37
CA THR A 154 13.86 -6.41 2.58
C THR A 154 14.94 -7.05 3.45
N HIS A 155 15.49 -6.29 4.41
CA HIS A 155 16.49 -6.78 5.35
C HIS A 155 15.95 -7.94 6.20
N LEU A 156 14.76 -7.78 6.77
CA LEU A 156 14.11 -8.80 7.60
C LEU A 156 13.75 -10.05 6.78
N ALA A 157 13.24 -9.88 5.55
CA ALA A 157 12.97 -10.98 4.64
C ALA A 157 14.24 -11.80 4.32
N CYS A 158 15.35 -11.12 4.01
CA CYS A 158 16.63 -11.79 3.78
C CYS A 158 17.11 -12.57 5.01
N ASN A 159 16.90 -12.01 6.21
CA ASN A 159 17.28 -12.66 7.45
C ASN A 159 16.41 -13.90 7.74
N ALA A 160 15.10 -13.81 7.59
CA ALA A 160 14.17 -14.93 7.76
C ALA A 160 14.51 -16.11 6.82
N LEU A 161 14.83 -15.82 5.55
CA LEU A 161 15.31 -16.82 4.59
C LEU A 161 16.61 -17.50 5.05
N ARG A 162 17.58 -16.73 5.56
CA ARG A 162 18.87 -17.27 6.04
C ARG A 162 18.71 -18.12 7.29
N GLN A 163 17.75 -17.79 8.15
CA GLN A 163 17.46 -18.52 9.37
C GLN A 163 16.55 -19.74 9.14
N GLY A 164 16.03 -19.91 7.92
CA GLY A 164 15.14 -21.03 7.58
C GLY A 164 13.73 -20.87 8.14
N GLU A 165 13.33 -19.66 8.55
CA GLU A 165 11.97 -19.35 9.00
C GLU A 165 10.95 -19.41 7.85
N CYS A 166 11.42 -19.15 6.62
CA CYS A 166 10.67 -19.30 5.39
C CYS A 166 11.57 -19.80 4.24
N ASN A 167 10.97 -20.39 3.21
CA ASN A 167 11.68 -20.83 2.00
C ASN A 167 11.53 -19.87 0.81
N MET A 168 10.63 -18.90 0.96
CA MET A 168 10.39 -17.78 0.05
C MET A 168 9.96 -16.58 0.90
N ALA A 169 10.27 -15.37 0.45
CA ALA A 169 9.82 -14.17 1.13
C ALA A 169 9.34 -13.13 0.13
N LEU A 170 8.19 -12.55 0.42
CA LEU A 170 7.72 -11.32 -0.18
C LEU A 170 8.28 -10.14 0.61
N ALA A 171 8.98 -9.25 -0.09
CA ALA A 171 9.51 -8.02 0.48
C ALA A 171 9.12 -6.83 -0.40
N GLY A 172 8.59 -5.78 0.20
CA GLY A 172 8.23 -4.57 -0.54
C GLY A 172 7.75 -3.47 0.39
N GLY A 173 7.18 -2.43 -0.21
CA GLY A 173 6.47 -1.41 0.54
C GLY A 173 5.54 -0.58 -0.31
N ILE A 174 4.60 0.07 0.34
CA ILE A 174 3.57 0.90 -0.30
C ILE A 174 3.35 2.19 0.48
N SER A 175 3.13 3.28 -0.26
CA SER A 175 2.81 4.58 0.30
C SER A 175 1.86 5.31 -0.65
N LEU A 176 0.73 5.77 -0.12
CA LEU A 176 -0.24 6.57 -0.84
C LEU A 176 -0.57 7.82 -0.04
N LEU A 177 -0.57 8.97 -0.72
CA LEU A 177 -1.09 10.22 -0.17
C LEU A 177 -2.59 10.29 -0.46
N LEU A 178 -3.41 9.92 0.54
CA LEU A 178 -4.87 9.94 0.43
C LEU A 178 -5.49 11.26 0.93
N THR A 179 -4.75 12.00 1.75
CA THR A 179 -5.20 13.26 2.35
C THR A 179 -4.09 14.30 2.28
N PRO A 180 -4.41 15.60 2.34
CA PRO A 180 -3.41 16.66 2.35
C PRO A 180 -2.64 16.78 3.68
N GLY A 181 -2.93 15.97 4.71
CA GLY A 181 -2.46 16.20 6.09
C GLY A 181 -0.95 16.20 6.30
N ILE A 182 -0.17 15.67 5.35
CA ILE A 182 1.30 15.75 5.38
C ILE A 182 1.82 17.11 4.87
N HIS A 183 0.99 17.85 4.14
CA HIS A 183 1.34 19.09 3.45
C HIS A 183 0.83 20.36 4.14
N ILE A 184 -0.07 20.26 5.12
CA ILE A 184 -0.82 21.38 5.73
C ILE A 184 -0.69 21.42 7.25
#